data_AF-N6X3X2-F1
#
_entry.id   AF-N6X3X2-F1
#
_cell.length_a   1.000
_cell.length_b   1.000
_cell.length_c   1.000
_cell.angle_alpha   90.00
_cell.angle_beta   90.00
_cell.angle_gamma   90.00
#
_symmetry.space_group_name_H-M   'P 1'
#
loop_
_entity.id
_entity.type
_entity.pdbx_description
1 polymer ?
#
loop_
_entity_poly.entity_id
_entity_poly.type
_entity_poly.pdbx_seq_one_letter_code
_entity_poly.pdbx_strand_id
1 'polypeptide(L)' 'MTSRSNEIADAVVRTLDQYFRDLDGEKPAAIHDMVIRNVERPMLQFVLEQAKGNQTVAAEMLGINRNTLRRKLTDYELL' A
#
# COMPACT_ATOMS: atom_id res chain seq x y z
N MET A 1 -14.39 12.36 24.03
CA MET A 1 -13.69 12.60 22.76
C MET A 1 -13.17 11.27 22.27
N THR A 2 -13.97 10.53 21.49
CA THR A 2 -13.50 9.29 20.86
C THR A 2 -12.60 9.68 19.71
N SER A 3 -11.28 9.45 19.86
CA SER A 3 -10.38 9.45 18.71
C SER A 3 -10.95 8.43 17.73
N ARG A 4 -11.32 8.85 16.51
CA ARG A 4 -11.66 7.90 15.45
C ARG A 4 -10.38 7.14 15.17
N SER A 5 -10.30 5.91 15.68
CA SER A 5 -9.19 5.01 15.40
C SER A 5 -8.99 4.92 13.90
N ASN A 6 -7.75 5.12 13.45
CA ASN A 6 -7.40 4.95 12.05
C ASN A 6 -7.28 3.44 11.81
N GLU A 7 -8.36 2.81 11.35
CA GLU A 7 -8.46 1.35 11.21
C GLU A 7 -7.34 0.76 10.33
N ILE A 8 -6.86 1.52 9.34
CA ILE A 8 -5.71 1.15 8.50
C ILE A 8 -4.42 1.15 9.33
N ALA A 9 -4.18 2.20 10.12
CA ALA A 9 -3.02 2.26 11.00
C ALA A 9 -3.04 1.12 12.02
N ASP A 10 -4.20 0.82 12.61
CA ASP A 10 -4.34 -0.28 13.55
C ASP A 10 -4.11 -1.64 12.88
N ALA A 11 -4.55 -1.82 11.64
CA ALA A 11 -4.29 -3.04 10.86
C ALA A 11 -2.78 -3.21 10.60
N VAL A 12 -2.08 -2.16 10.20
CA VAL A 12 -0.62 -2.19 9.99
C VAL A 12 0.11 -2.59 11.26
N VAL A 13 -0.25 -1.99 12.41
CA VAL A 13 0.36 -2.32 13.71
C VAL A 13 0.11 -3.79 14.08
N ARG A 14 -1.12 -4.28 13.94
CA ARG A 14 -1.45 -5.70 14.23
C ARG A 14 -0.65 -6.66 13.35
N THR A 15 -0.51 -6.38 12.06
CA THR A 15 0.24 -7.23 11.14
C THR A 15 1.74 -7.21 11.44
N LEU A 16 2.30 -6.05 11.78
CA LEU A 16 3.71 -5.95 12.18
C LEU A 16 3.98 -6.69 13.50
N ASP A 17 3.11 -6.57 14.50
CA ASP A 17 3.23 -7.31 15.76
C ASP A 17 3.27 -8.82 15.51
N GLN A 18 2.41 -9.33 14.62
CA GLN A 18 2.44 -10.73 14.21
C GLN A 18 3.77 -11.09 13.50
N TYR A 19 4.20 -10.28 12.54
CA TYR A 19 5.47 -10.49 11.84
C TYR A 19 6.67 -10.60 12.79
N PHE A 20 6.75 -9.74 13.82
CA PHE A 20 7.83 -9.78 14.80
C PHE A 20 7.77 -11.01 15.71
N ARG A 21 6.58 -11.55 15.99
CA ARG A 21 6.44 -12.82 16.72
C ARG A 21 6.92 -14.01 15.88
N ASP A 22 6.65 -13.97 14.58
CA ASP A 22 7.02 -15.04 13.63
C ASP A 22 8.50 -15.00 13.23
N LEU A 23 9.18 -13.88 13.49
CA LEU A 23 10.59 -13.67 13.14
C LEU A 23 11.56 -14.54 13.97
N ASP A 24 11.10 -15.13 15.08
CA ASP A 24 11.84 -16.09 15.93
C ASP A 24 13.30 -15.70 16.23
N GLY A 25 13.55 -14.39 16.43
CA GLY A 25 14.88 -13.86 16.78
C GLY A 25 15.79 -13.51 15.59
N GLU A 26 15.36 -13.71 14.35
CA GLU A 26 16.07 -13.21 13.17
C GLU A 26 16.06 -11.67 13.13
N LYS A 27 17.08 -11.08 12.49
CA LYS A 27 17.15 -9.61 12.38
C LYS A 27 16.22 -9.15 11.24
N PRO A 28 15.21 -8.30 11.53
CA PRO A 28 14.38 -7.77 10.46
C PRO A 28 15.18 -6.77 9.63
N ALA A 29 14.99 -6.82 8.30
CA ALA A 29 15.63 -5.91 7.36
C ALA A 29 14.57 -5.32 6.41
N ALA A 30 14.77 -4.06 6.02
CA ALA A 30 13.94 -3.36 5.04
C ALA A 30 12.41 -3.36 5.32
N ILE A 31 12.00 -3.34 6.60
CA ILE A 31 10.57 -3.35 6.99
C ILE A 31 9.79 -2.22 6.29
N HIS A 32 10.35 -1.02 6.21
CA HIS A 32 9.70 0.11 5.55
C HIS A 32 9.31 -0.24 4.10
N ASP A 33 10.27 -0.71 3.31
CA ASP A 33 10.04 -1.04 1.90
C ASP A 33 9.10 -2.24 1.74
N MET A 34 9.22 -3.24 2.63
CA MET A 34 8.29 -4.36 2.69
C MET A 34 6.86 -3.87 2.92
N VAL A 35 6.63 -3.03 3.93
CA VAL A 35 5.30 -2.51 4.27
C VAL A 35 4.75 -1.66 3.12
N ILE A 36 5.54 -0.71 2.61
CA ILE A 36 5.09 0.17 1.53
C ILE A 36 4.71 -0.64 0.29
N ARG A 37 5.53 -1.62 -0.12
CA ARG A 37 5.19 -2.48 -1.27
C ARG A 37 3.90 -3.28 -1.06
N ASN A 38 3.71 -3.83 0.13
CA ASN A 38 2.53 -4.63 0.45
C ASN A 38 1.25 -3.80 0.59
N VAL A 39 1.35 -2.52 0.95
CA VAL A 39 0.19 -1.62 1.04
C VAL A 39 -0.10 -0.97 -0.31
N GLU A 40 0.94 -0.54 -1.03
CA GLU A 40 0.79 0.27 -2.22
C GLU A 40 0.27 -0.55 -3.41
N ARG A 41 0.76 -1.77 -3.63
CA ARG A 41 0.29 -2.63 -4.73
C ARG A 41 -1.24 -2.88 -4.70
N PRO A 42 -1.85 -3.37 -3.59
CA PRO A 42 -3.29 -3.60 -3.57
C PRO A 42 -4.11 -2.31 -3.64
N MET A 43 -3.62 -1.21 -3.06
CA MET A 43 -4.27 0.10 -3.19
C MET A 43 -4.32 0.54 -4.66
N LEU A 44 -3.20 0.46 -5.38
CA LEU A 44 -3.12 0.83 -6.79
C LEU A 44 -4.02 -0.05 -7.65
N GLN A 45 -4.02 -1.37 -7.42
CA GLN A 45 -4.89 -2.30 -8.12
C GLN A 45 -6.37 -1.96 -7.89
N PHE A 46 -6.77 -1.79 -6.63
CA PHE A 46 -8.15 -1.46 -6.28
C PHE A 46 -8.62 -0.18 -6.95
N VAL A 47 -7.82 0.89 -6.91
CA VAL A 47 -8.19 2.17 -7.53
C VAL A 47 -8.23 2.07 -9.05
N LEU A 48 -7.31 1.32 -9.67
CA LEU A 48 -7.33 1.09 -11.12
C LEU A 48 -8.60 0.34 -11.56
N GLU A 49 -9.04 -0.65 -10.77
CA GLU A 49 -10.30 -1.36 -11.00
C GLU A 49 -11.51 -0.42 -10.86
N GLN A 50 -11.57 0.42 -9.83
CA GLN A 50 -12.62 1.43 -9.66
C GLN A 50 -12.65 2.43 -10.83
N ALA A 51 -11.47 2.80 -11.35
CA ALA A 51 -11.32 3.64 -12.53
C ALA A 51 -11.53 2.88 -13.86
N LYS A 52 -11.87 1.59 -13.83
CA LYS A 52 -12.06 0.73 -15.01
C LYS A 52 -10.86 0.73 -15.96
N GLY A 53 -9.65 0.75 -15.40
CA GLY A 53 -8.39 0.81 -16.15
C GLY A 53 -7.99 2.20 -16.64
N ASN A 54 -8.80 3.25 -16.42
CA ASN A 54 -8.45 4.61 -16.82
C ASN A 54 -7.41 5.21 -15.86
N GLN A 55 -6.15 5.23 -16.29
CA GLN A 55 -5.04 5.75 -15.48
C GLN A 55 -5.14 7.24 -15.14
N THR A 56 -5.80 8.06 -15.97
CA THR A 56 -5.99 9.48 -15.65
C THR A 56 -6.94 9.62 -14.45
N VAL A 57 -8.09 8.93 -14.50
CA VAL A 57 -9.06 8.92 -13.40
C VAL A 57 -8.47 8.29 -12.14
N ALA A 58 -7.74 7.18 -12.26
CA ALA A 58 -7.06 6.55 -11.13
C ALA A 58 -6.04 7.50 -10.47
N ALA A 59 -5.28 8.25 -11.28
CA ALA A 59 -4.31 9.22 -10.77
C ALA A 59 -4.98 10.39 -10.04
N GLU A 60 -6.13 10.86 -10.54
CA GLU A 60 -6.97 11.86 -9.85
C GLU A 60 -7.51 11.33 -8.52
N MET A 61 -8.04 10.09 -8.48
CA MET A 61 -8.53 9.44 -7.26
C MET A 61 -7.42 9.29 -6.21
N LEU A 62 -6.20 8.95 -6.65
CA LEU A 62 -5.03 8.81 -5.78
C LEU A 62 -4.40 10.15 -5.39
N GLY A 63 -4.77 11.25 -6.05
CA GLY A 63 -4.18 12.57 -5.84
C GLY A 63 -2.70 12.67 -6.26
N ILE A 64 -2.27 11.87 -7.24
CA ILE A 64 -0.88 11.86 -7.73
C ILE A 64 -0.80 12.18 -9.22
N ASN A 65 0.37 12.60 -9.68
CA ASN A 65 0.61 12.80 -11.11
C ASN A 65 0.46 11.47 -11.88
N ARG A 66 -0.20 11.49 -13.04
CA ARG A 66 -0.38 10.31 -13.92
C ARG A 66 0.93 9.62 -14.29
N ASN A 67 2.01 10.36 -14.53
CA ASN A 67 3.32 9.76 -14.84
C ASN A 67 3.91 9.03 -13.62
N THR A 68 3.66 9.54 -12.41
CA THR A 68 4.00 8.85 -11.16
C THR A 68 3.20 7.57 -11.01
N LEU A 69 1.87 7.62 -11.25
CA LEU A 69 1.04 6.42 -11.25
C LEU A 69 1.55 5.39 -12.24
N ARG A 70 1.80 5.79 -13.49
CA ARG A 70 2.29 4.88 -14.54
C ARG A 70 3.58 4.18 -14.12
N ARG A 71 4.56 4.93 -13.57
CA ARG A 71 5.81 4.33 -13.08
C ARG A 71 5.53 3.31 -11.97
N LYS A 72 4.70 3.67 -10.98
CA LYS A 72 4.31 2.74 -9.90
C LYS A 72 3.62 1.48 -10.43
N LEU A 73 2.69 1.61 -11.38
CA LEU A 73 2.05 0.44 -11.99
C LEU A 73 3.06 -0.45 -12.73
N THR A 74 4.09 0.12 -13.38
CA THR A 74 5.18 -0.67 -13.97
C THR A 74 6.00 -1.38 -12.88
N ASP A 75 6.38 -0.66 -11.82
CA ASP A 75 7.17 -1.21 -10.71
C ASP A 75 6.47 -2.38 -9.99
N TYR A 76 5.13 -2.40 -10.00
CA TYR A 76 4.29 -3.44 -9.39
C TYR A 76 3.71 -4.46 -10.38
N GLU A 77 4.12 -4.41 -11.66
CA GLU A 77 3.68 -5.32 -12.72
C GLU A 77 2.13 -5.33 -12.92
N LEU A 78 1.53 -4.14 -12.90
CA LEU A 78 0.08 -3.91 -13.07
C LEU A 78 -0.29 -3.28 -14.43
N LEU A 79 0.65 -3.24 -15.38
CA LEU A 79 0.49 -2.65 -16.71
C LEU A 79 0.55 -3.69 -17.83
#